data_AF-A0A4V5PNQ2-F1
#
_entry.id   AF-A0A4V5PNQ2-F1
#
_cell.length_a   1.000
_cell.length_b   1.000
_cell.length_c   1.000
_cell.angle_alpha   90.00
_cell.angle_beta   90.00
_cell.angle_gamma   90.00
#
_symmetry.space_group_name_H-M   'P 1'
#
loop_
_entity.id
_entity.type
_entity.pdbx_description
1 polymer ?
#
loop_
_entity_poly.entity_id
_entity_poly.type
_entity_poly.pdbx_seq_one_letter_code
_entity_poly.pdbx_strand_id
1 'polypeptide(L)'
;MATHLREDMAAQTAADICAAITSALDSDPITRPLAPLWDALAQKGDGLAAQRRALERALGRARARLSVADARWDAETASFGRDVVNESDGRRDRPPYTRFFVGVTPSDAQAFGVDREVKQGRAWIEELGREPDVALATKWTPRLSNATDTLETNSKEREAAMSALALQGTSELLYIGEINVEIDKLEGALLQHFPGQPKRVASFLAATKPRRKRNDDGDEGPSGSEG
;
A
#
# COMPACT_ATOMS: atom_id res chain seq x y z
N MET A 1 -17.37 17.57 -26.26
CA MET A 1 -16.40 17.78 -25.18
C MET A 1 -16.36 16.52 -24.36
N ALA A 2 -15.37 15.69 -24.69
CA ALA A 2 -14.95 14.62 -23.83
C ALA A 2 -14.50 15.21 -22.49
N THR A 3 -14.84 14.54 -21.39
CA THR A 3 -14.32 14.86 -20.07
C THR A 3 -13.11 14.01 -19.83
N HIS A 4 -12.00 14.64 -19.46
CA HIS A 4 -10.81 13.94 -18.98
C HIS A 4 -11.15 13.11 -17.74
N LEU A 5 -10.51 11.95 -17.64
CA LEU A 5 -10.52 11.14 -16.44
C LEU A 5 -9.77 11.88 -15.34
N ARG A 6 -10.24 11.74 -14.09
CA ARG A 6 -9.57 12.32 -12.94
C ARG A 6 -8.29 11.56 -12.64
N GLU A 7 -7.25 12.27 -12.25
CA GLU A 7 -5.95 11.70 -11.91
C GLU A 7 -6.01 10.73 -10.72
N ASP A 8 -6.97 10.91 -9.81
CA ASP A 8 -7.20 10.03 -8.66
C ASP A 8 -8.08 8.80 -8.96
N MET A 9 -8.45 8.60 -10.23
CA MET A 9 -9.29 7.48 -10.64
C MET A 9 -8.53 6.15 -10.53
N ALA A 10 -9.20 5.14 -9.97
CA ALA A 10 -8.64 3.80 -9.90
C ALA A 10 -8.42 3.21 -11.31
N ALA A 11 -7.29 2.53 -11.52
CA ALA A 11 -6.95 1.90 -12.80
C ALA A 11 -8.04 0.97 -13.34
N GLN A 12 -8.75 0.25 -12.45
CA GLN A 12 -9.90 -0.59 -12.85
C GLN A 12 -11.03 0.23 -13.48
N THR A 13 -11.40 1.36 -12.87
CA THR A 13 -12.47 2.21 -13.39
C THR A 13 -12.09 2.81 -14.74
N ALA A 14 -10.82 3.17 -14.92
CA ALA A 14 -10.31 3.63 -16.19
C ALA A 14 -10.31 2.52 -17.26
N ALA A 15 -9.95 1.28 -16.88
CA ALA A 15 -10.06 0.11 -17.75
C ALA A 15 -11.50 -0.14 -18.22
N ASP A 16 -12.47 -0.04 -17.29
CA ASP A 16 -13.89 -0.21 -17.60
C ASP A 16 -14.38 0.86 -18.59
N ILE A 17 -13.89 2.10 -18.48
CA ILE A 17 -14.19 3.18 -19.44
C ILE A 17 -13.58 2.86 -20.81
N CYS A 18 -12.33 2.41 -20.85
CA CYS A 18 -11.68 2.01 -22.10
C CYS A 18 -12.46 0.87 -22.78
N ALA A 19 -12.87 -0.15 -22.03
CA ALA A 19 -13.68 -1.26 -22.55
C ALA A 19 -15.04 -0.79 -23.10
N ALA A 20 -15.69 0.16 -22.44
CA ALA A 20 -16.92 0.76 -22.93
C ALA A 20 -16.71 1.54 -24.24
N ILE A 21 -15.58 2.27 -24.37
CA ILE A 21 -15.20 2.95 -25.62
C ILE A 21 -14.92 1.94 -26.72
N THR A 22 -14.15 0.88 -26.46
CA THR A 22 -13.91 -0.24 -27.40
C THR A 22 -15.23 -0.79 -27.95
N SER A 23 -16.15 -1.13 -27.04
CA SER A 23 -17.46 -1.68 -27.42
C SER A 23 -18.27 -0.70 -28.29
N ALA A 24 -18.24 0.59 -27.97
CA ALA A 24 -18.89 1.61 -28.79
C ALA A 24 -18.24 1.69 -30.19
N LEU A 25 -16.91 1.70 -30.28
CA LEU A 25 -16.19 1.78 -31.56
C LEU A 25 -16.41 0.55 -32.44
N ASP A 26 -16.44 -0.65 -31.87
CA ASP A 26 -16.66 -1.92 -32.58
C ASP A 26 -18.07 -2.03 -33.19
N SER A 27 -19.04 -1.37 -32.56
CA SER A 27 -20.44 -1.36 -32.98
C SER A 27 -20.68 -0.60 -34.29
N ASP A 28 -19.74 0.23 -34.73
CA ASP A 28 -19.83 1.02 -35.96
C ASP A 28 -18.70 0.64 -36.94
N PRO A 29 -19.03 0.18 -38.17
CA PRO A 29 -18.02 -0.24 -39.15
C PRO A 29 -16.97 0.82 -39.50
N ILE A 30 -17.31 2.11 -39.39
CA ILE A 30 -16.38 3.22 -39.72
C ILE A 30 -15.32 3.37 -38.63
N THR A 31 -15.71 3.21 -37.36
CA THR A 31 -14.82 3.44 -36.21
C THR A 31 -14.18 2.18 -35.68
N ARG A 32 -14.66 0.99 -36.07
CA ARG A 32 -14.11 -0.31 -35.67
C ARG A 32 -12.58 -0.39 -35.74
N PRO A 33 -11.88 0.15 -36.78
CA PRO A 33 -10.43 0.12 -36.81
C PRO A 33 -9.72 0.85 -35.65
N LEU A 34 -10.41 1.73 -34.93
CA LEU A 34 -9.89 2.45 -33.76
C LEU A 34 -10.02 1.64 -32.46
N ALA A 35 -10.90 0.64 -32.41
CA ALA A 35 -11.20 -0.15 -31.21
C ALA A 35 -9.99 -0.92 -30.62
N PRO A 36 -9.06 -1.50 -31.41
CA PRO A 36 -7.95 -2.28 -30.86
C PRO A 36 -7.04 -1.52 -29.88
N LEU A 37 -6.84 -0.22 -30.07
CA LEU A 37 -6.06 0.60 -29.14
C LEU A 37 -6.73 0.67 -27.77
N TRP A 38 -8.05 0.86 -27.75
CA TRP A 38 -8.83 0.97 -26.51
C TRP A 38 -8.93 -0.36 -25.79
N ASP A 39 -9.02 -1.48 -26.53
CA ASP A 39 -8.92 -2.82 -25.96
C ASP A 39 -7.57 -3.04 -25.27
N ALA A 40 -6.46 -2.64 -25.93
CA ALA A 40 -5.13 -2.72 -25.33
C ALA A 40 -5.00 -1.85 -24.06
N LEU A 41 -5.58 -0.65 -24.06
CA LEU A 41 -5.62 0.23 -22.87
C LEU A 41 -6.46 -0.38 -21.75
N ALA A 42 -7.58 -1.04 -22.05
CA ALA A 42 -8.38 -1.75 -21.06
C ALA A 42 -7.58 -2.90 -20.42
N GLN A 43 -6.96 -3.74 -21.23
CA GLN A 43 -6.11 -4.85 -20.76
C GLN A 43 -4.93 -4.35 -19.90
N LYS A 44 -4.31 -3.23 -20.28
CA LYS A 44 -3.26 -2.59 -19.47
C LYS A 44 -3.78 -2.18 -18.09
N GLY A 45 -4.96 -1.55 -18.02
CA GLY A 45 -5.59 -1.15 -16.77
C GLY A 45 -5.97 -2.33 -15.88
N ASP A 46 -6.48 -3.41 -16.45
CA ASP A 46 -6.75 -4.66 -15.73
C ASP A 46 -5.46 -5.26 -15.13
N GLY A 47 -4.37 -5.23 -15.90
CA GLY A 47 -3.04 -5.64 -15.43
C GLY A 47 -2.56 -4.81 -14.24
N LEU A 48 -2.69 -3.47 -14.30
CA LEU A 48 -2.33 -2.58 -13.21
C LEU A 48 -3.22 -2.82 -11.96
N ALA A 49 -4.52 -2.98 -12.14
CA ALA A 49 -5.44 -3.26 -11.03
C ALA A 49 -5.12 -4.60 -10.34
N ALA A 50 -4.78 -5.64 -11.12
CA ALA A 50 -4.35 -6.93 -10.57
C ALA A 50 -3.04 -6.81 -9.78
N GLN A 51 -2.06 -6.08 -10.32
CA GLN A 51 -0.77 -5.82 -9.65
C GLN A 51 -0.95 -5.06 -8.34
N ARG A 52 -1.78 -4.01 -8.33
CA ARG A 52 -2.10 -3.25 -7.12
C ARG A 52 -2.65 -4.15 -6.01
N ARG A 53 -3.66 -4.97 -6.31
CA ARG A 53 -4.25 -5.92 -5.34
C ARG A 53 -3.20 -6.90 -4.80
N ALA A 54 -2.28 -7.36 -5.64
CA ALA A 54 -1.19 -8.25 -5.21
C ALA A 54 -0.22 -7.54 -4.24
N LEU A 55 0.16 -6.30 -4.54
CA LEU A 55 1.03 -5.47 -3.71
C LEU A 55 0.39 -5.10 -2.37
N GLU A 56 -0.89 -4.73 -2.36
CA GLU A 56 -1.64 -4.43 -1.13
C GLU A 56 -1.68 -5.65 -0.19
N ARG A 57 -1.93 -6.84 -0.75
CA ARG A 57 -1.88 -8.10 0.02
C ARG A 57 -0.47 -8.40 0.53
N ALA A 58 0.56 -8.14 -0.28
CA ALA A 58 1.95 -8.33 0.15
C ALA A 58 2.32 -7.40 1.31
N LEU A 59 1.93 -6.12 1.24
CA LEU A 59 2.09 -5.15 2.32
C LEU A 59 1.33 -5.57 3.58
N GLY A 60 0.09 -6.04 3.44
CA GLY A 60 -0.70 -6.57 4.56
C GLY A 60 0.00 -7.73 5.27
N ARG A 61 0.55 -8.69 4.50
CA ARG A 61 1.33 -9.80 5.06
C ARG A 61 2.63 -9.34 5.73
N ALA A 62 3.35 -8.38 5.14
CA ALA A 62 4.57 -7.84 5.72
C ALA A 62 4.29 -7.13 7.06
N ARG A 63 3.21 -6.35 7.14
CA ARG A 63 2.76 -5.70 8.39
C ARG A 63 2.41 -6.72 9.47
N ALA A 64 1.68 -7.78 9.12
CA ALA A 64 1.33 -8.83 10.06
C ALA A 64 2.58 -9.57 10.59
N ARG A 65 3.53 -9.91 9.71
CA ARG A 65 4.80 -10.54 10.10
C ARG A 65 5.64 -9.62 11.00
N LEU A 66 5.70 -8.33 10.68
CA LEU A 66 6.39 -7.35 11.52
C LEU A 66 5.77 -7.28 12.93
N SER A 67 4.44 -7.16 13.04
CA SER A 67 3.76 -7.10 14.33
C SER A 67 4.00 -8.34 15.21
N VAL A 68 4.07 -9.53 14.62
CA VAL A 68 4.41 -10.75 15.38
C VAL A 68 5.88 -10.76 15.80
N ALA A 69 6.79 -10.28 14.95
CA ALA A 69 8.21 -10.19 15.28
C ALA A 69 8.49 -9.17 16.40
N ASP A 70 7.78 -8.03 16.36
CA ASP A 70 7.78 -6.96 17.35
C ASP A 70 7.38 -7.51 18.74
N ALA A 71 6.20 -8.13 18.83
CA ALA A 71 5.72 -8.73 20.08
C ALA A 71 6.65 -9.84 20.61
N ARG A 72 7.31 -10.59 19.72
CA ARG A 72 8.31 -11.59 20.11
C ARG A 72 9.58 -10.92 20.65
N TRP A 73 10.04 -9.85 20.00
CA TRP A 73 11.21 -9.09 20.43
C TRP A 73 10.97 -8.50 21.82
N ASP A 74 9.80 -7.93 22.08
CA ASP A 74 9.42 -7.42 23.41
C ASP A 74 9.51 -8.49 24.50
N ALA A 75 8.98 -9.69 24.23
CA ALA A 75 8.99 -10.79 25.19
C ALA A 75 10.43 -11.29 25.48
N GLU A 76 11.29 -11.31 24.45
CA GLU A 76 12.71 -11.64 24.59
C GLU A 76 13.44 -10.56 25.38
N THR A 77 13.23 -9.27 25.08
CA THR A 77 13.81 -8.12 25.79
C THR A 77 13.40 -8.09 27.27
N ALA A 78 12.12 -8.33 27.60
CA ALA A 78 11.66 -8.43 28.98
C ALA A 78 12.35 -9.59 29.74
N SER A 79 12.51 -10.73 29.06
CA SER A 79 13.13 -11.91 29.65
C SER A 79 14.63 -11.72 29.84
N PHE A 80 15.30 -11.08 28.89
CA PHE A 80 16.69 -10.67 29.00
C PHE A 80 16.90 -9.70 30.17
N GLY A 81 16.06 -8.67 30.27
CA GLY A 81 16.11 -7.73 31.38
C GLY A 81 15.95 -8.39 32.76
N ARG A 82 15.04 -9.36 32.88
CA ARG A 82 14.87 -10.14 34.12
C ARG A 82 16.12 -10.94 34.48
N ASP A 83 16.72 -11.62 33.51
CA ASP A 83 17.93 -12.41 33.75
C ASP A 83 19.12 -11.53 34.13
N VAL A 84 19.29 -10.36 33.49
CA VAL A 84 20.35 -9.42 33.84
C VAL A 84 20.18 -8.87 35.26
N VAL A 85 18.95 -8.59 35.69
CA VAL A 85 18.65 -8.20 37.07
C VAL A 85 19.01 -9.32 38.04
N ASN A 86 18.65 -10.57 37.72
CA ASN A 86 18.98 -11.73 38.55
C ASN A 86 20.50 -11.93 38.69
N GLU A 87 21.24 -11.81 37.58
CA GLU A 87 22.72 -11.92 37.57
C GLU A 87 23.40 -10.77 38.35
N SER A 88 22.67 -9.68 38.58
CA SER A 88 23.13 -8.55 39.40
C SER A 88 22.70 -8.67 40.87
N ASP A 89 22.29 -9.85 41.34
CA ASP A 89 21.54 -10.14 42.58
C ASP A 89 20.45 -9.12 42.89
N GLY A 90 19.65 -8.76 41.88
CA GLY A 90 18.56 -7.80 42.00
C GLY A 90 18.98 -6.33 42.02
N ARG A 91 20.28 -6.03 42.04
CA ARG A 91 20.79 -4.65 42.11
C ARG A 91 20.93 -4.03 40.71
N ARG A 92 20.41 -2.81 40.56
CA ARG A 92 20.39 -2.06 39.28
C ARG A 92 21.49 -1.01 39.15
N ASP A 93 22.32 -0.87 40.18
CA ASP A 93 23.41 0.12 40.27
C ASP A 93 24.79 -0.49 40.00
N ARG A 94 24.86 -1.79 39.68
CA ARG A 94 26.11 -2.50 39.40
C ARG A 94 26.06 -3.37 38.14
N PRO A 95 27.21 -3.79 37.60
CA PRO A 95 27.26 -4.77 36.52
C PRO A 95 26.67 -6.13 36.94
N PRO A 96 26.12 -6.92 35.98
CA PRO A 96 25.98 -6.59 34.56
C PRO A 96 24.88 -5.57 34.23
N TYR A 97 23.93 -5.27 35.14
CA TYR A 97 22.79 -4.38 34.85
C TYR A 97 23.20 -3.04 34.24
N THR A 98 24.17 -2.35 34.85
CA THR A 98 24.62 -1.04 34.36
C THR A 98 25.34 -1.09 33.01
N ARG A 99 25.79 -2.26 32.54
CA ARG A 99 26.38 -2.39 31.21
C ARG A 99 25.31 -2.38 30.11
N PHE A 100 24.17 -3.01 30.36
CA PHE A 100 23.11 -3.19 29.36
C PHE A 100 22.03 -2.12 29.42
N PHE A 101 21.72 -1.61 30.60
CA PHE A 101 20.53 -0.77 30.84
C PHE A 101 20.84 0.59 31.47
N VAL A 102 22.08 1.09 31.33
CA VAL A 102 22.38 2.49 31.65
C VAL A 102 21.65 3.40 30.66
N GLY A 103 20.68 4.17 31.17
CA GLY A 103 19.93 5.17 30.41
C GLY A 103 18.75 4.65 29.59
N VAL A 104 18.59 3.33 29.44
CA VAL A 104 17.43 2.71 28.77
C VAL A 104 17.03 1.48 29.56
N THR A 105 15.87 1.51 30.22
CA THR A 105 15.34 0.32 30.87
C THR A 105 14.73 -0.65 29.84
N PRO A 106 14.55 -1.94 30.17
CA PRO A 106 13.84 -2.87 29.28
C PRO A 106 12.46 -2.37 28.86
N SER A 107 11.71 -1.74 29.78
CA SER A 107 10.39 -1.17 29.49
C SER A 107 10.47 0.05 28.58
N ASP A 108 11.49 0.90 28.71
CA ASP A 108 11.70 2.01 27.77
C ASP A 108 12.03 1.48 26.38
N ALA A 109 12.82 0.41 26.29
CA ALA A 109 13.21 -0.19 25.02
C ALA A 109 12.02 -0.80 24.26
N GLN A 110 11.01 -1.32 24.96
CA GLN A 110 9.76 -1.84 24.38
C GLN A 110 8.80 -0.74 23.92
N ALA A 111 9.01 0.50 24.37
CA ALA A 111 8.23 1.65 23.93
C ALA A 111 8.87 2.36 22.72
N PHE A 112 9.93 1.77 22.17
CA PHE A 112 10.61 2.32 20.99
C PHE A 112 9.81 2.02 19.72
N GLY A 113 10.17 2.72 18.64
CA GLY A 113 9.83 2.24 17.30
C GLY A 113 10.86 1.21 16.84
N VAL A 114 10.43 0.27 15.99
CA VAL A 114 11.21 -0.82 15.39
C VAL A 114 12.67 -0.46 15.06
N ASP A 115 12.93 0.68 14.42
CA ASP A 115 14.30 1.07 14.04
C ASP A 115 15.23 1.25 15.25
N ARG A 116 14.70 1.78 16.34
CA ARG A 116 15.45 2.01 17.58
C ARG A 116 15.57 0.72 18.39
N GLU A 117 14.56 -0.15 18.36
CA GLU A 117 14.63 -1.50 18.93
C GLU A 117 15.72 -2.34 18.28
N VAL A 118 15.78 -2.35 16.94
CA VAL A 118 16.83 -3.05 16.20
C VAL A 118 18.21 -2.51 16.60
N LYS A 119 18.40 -1.18 16.61
CA LYS A 119 19.67 -0.57 17.04
C LYS A 119 20.05 -0.97 18.48
N GLN A 120 19.09 -0.95 19.40
CA GLN A 120 19.31 -1.30 20.79
C GLN A 120 19.64 -2.78 20.95
N GLY A 121 18.92 -3.67 20.26
CA GLY A 121 19.18 -5.10 20.23
C GLY A 121 20.59 -5.42 19.72
N ARG A 122 21.03 -4.75 18.64
CA ARG A 122 22.41 -4.86 18.14
C ARG A 122 23.45 -4.43 19.16
N ALA A 123 23.23 -3.32 19.86
CA ALA A 123 24.14 -2.85 20.90
C ALA A 123 24.25 -3.85 22.07
N TRP A 124 23.15 -4.47 22.49
CA TRP A 124 23.20 -5.52 23.51
C TRP A 124 23.92 -6.78 23.04
N ILE A 125 23.71 -7.21 21.79
CA ILE A 125 24.42 -8.35 21.20
C ILE A 125 25.93 -8.08 21.16
N GLU A 126 26.34 -6.87 20.76
CA GLU A 126 27.74 -6.46 20.76
C GLU A 126 28.35 -6.48 22.18
N GLU A 127 27.62 -5.97 23.17
CA GLU A 127 28.06 -5.97 24.57
C GLU A 127 28.18 -7.39 25.13
N LEU A 128 27.24 -8.29 24.82
CA LEU A 128 27.34 -9.72 25.17
C LEU A 128 28.57 -10.37 24.51
N GLY A 129 28.94 -9.94 23.31
CA GLY A 129 30.12 -10.41 22.58
C GLY A 129 31.46 -10.05 23.23
N ARG A 130 31.49 -9.12 24.20
CA ARG A 130 32.73 -8.78 24.94
C ARG A 130 33.16 -9.87 25.90
N GLU A 131 32.23 -10.65 26.42
CA GLU A 131 32.47 -11.75 27.36
C GLU A 131 31.68 -13.00 26.92
N PRO A 132 32.08 -13.67 25.83
CA PRO A 132 31.26 -14.71 25.20
C PRO A 132 31.06 -15.95 26.07
N ASP A 133 32.00 -16.24 26.98
CA ASP A 133 32.01 -17.45 27.80
C ASP A 133 31.13 -17.35 29.06
N VAL A 134 30.57 -16.17 29.37
CA VAL A 134 29.67 -16.02 30.52
C VAL A 134 28.29 -16.61 30.21
N ALA A 135 27.64 -17.19 31.22
CA ALA A 135 26.35 -17.86 31.06
C ALA A 135 25.28 -16.96 30.41
N LEU A 136 25.30 -15.67 30.75
CA LEU A 136 24.41 -14.67 30.17
C LEU A 136 24.61 -14.57 28.65
N ALA A 137 25.84 -14.42 28.16
CA ALA A 137 26.16 -14.33 26.73
C ALA A 137 25.84 -15.63 25.99
N THR A 138 26.22 -16.78 26.55
CA THR A 138 25.92 -18.10 25.96
C THR A 138 24.41 -18.29 25.75
N LYS A 139 23.58 -17.85 26.69
CA LYS A 139 22.12 -17.95 26.60
C LYS A 139 21.51 -16.91 25.66
N TRP A 140 21.93 -15.66 25.77
CA TRP A 140 21.20 -14.53 25.20
C TRP A 140 21.66 -14.09 23.83
N THR A 141 22.93 -14.25 23.49
CA THR A 141 23.44 -13.91 22.16
C THR A 141 22.64 -14.58 21.03
N PRO A 142 22.41 -15.91 21.02
CA PRO A 142 21.63 -16.53 19.93
C PRO A 142 20.16 -16.09 19.93
N ARG A 143 19.55 -15.88 21.10
CA ARG A 143 18.13 -15.53 21.23
C ARG A 143 17.86 -14.09 20.78
N LEU A 144 18.65 -13.13 21.28
CA LEU A 144 18.53 -11.72 20.91
C LEU A 144 18.93 -11.50 19.45
N SER A 145 19.97 -12.16 18.95
CA SER A 145 20.33 -12.12 17.52
C SER A 145 19.15 -12.58 16.67
N ASN A 146 18.61 -13.77 16.92
CA ASN A 146 17.49 -14.28 16.13
C ASN A 146 16.26 -13.36 16.18
N ALA A 147 15.89 -12.83 17.36
CA ALA A 147 14.77 -11.90 17.48
C ALA A 147 15.02 -10.58 16.74
N THR A 148 16.21 -9.99 16.90
CA THR A 148 16.59 -8.72 16.27
C THR A 148 16.74 -8.87 14.76
N ASP A 149 17.33 -9.96 14.27
CA ASP A 149 17.45 -10.30 12.84
C ASP A 149 16.07 -10.45 12.19
N THR A 150 15.15 -11.13 12.87
CA THR A 150 13.78 -11.33 12.38
C THR A 150 13.03 -10.00 12.31
N LEU A 151 13.15 -9.17 13.35
CA LEU A 151 12.52 -7.85 13.42
C LEU A 151 13.03 -6.94 12.29
N GLU A 152 14.36 -6.87 12.11
CA GLU A 152 15.00 -6.08 11.07
C GLU A 152 14.60 -6.54 9.66
N THR A 153 14.61 -7.86 9.42
CA THR A 153 14.21 -8.44 8.13
C THR A 153 12.77 -8.08 7.79
N ASN A 154 11.85 -8.27 8.74
CA ASN A 154 10.43 -7.96 8.53
C ASN A 154 10.17 -6.45 8.36
N SER A 155 10.96 -5.59 9.02
CA SER A 155 10.89 -4.14 8.83
C SER A 155 11.26 -3.77 7.39
N LYS A 156 12.39 -4.29 6.89
CA LYS A 156 12.86 -4.07 5.52
C LYS A 156 11.87 -4.61 4.48
N GLU A 157 11.26 -5.78 4.71
CA GLU A 157 10.22 -6.30 3.83
C GLU A 157 8.98 -5.39 3.78
N ARG A 158 8.56 -4.82 4.92
CA ARG A 158 7.46 -3.84 4.97
C ARG A 158 7.80 -2.60 4.15
N GLU A 159 9.00 -2.06 4.30
CA GLU A 159 9.47 -0.89 3.56
C GLU A 159 9.54 -1.13 2.05
N ALA A 160 10.08 -2.30 1.64
CA ALA A 160 10.11 -2.70 0.25
C ALA A 160 8.69 -2.81 -0.33
N ALA A 161 7.75 -3.42 0.40
CA ALA A 161 6.36 -3.54 -0.04
C ALA A 161 5.64 -2.17 -0.14
N MET A 162 5.89 -1.25 0.80
CA MET A 162 5.37 0.12 0.72
C MET A 162 5.94 0.88 -0.47
N SER A 163 7.24 0.76 -0.71
CA SER A 163 7.93 1.42 -1.83
C SER A 163 7.39 0.89 -3.17
N ALA A 164 7.19 -0.42 -3.29
CA ALA A 164 6.58 -1.03 -4.47
C ALA A 164 5.15 -0.52 -4.72
N LEU A 165 4.34 -0.37 -3.67
CA LEU A 165 2.98 0.18 -3.78
C LEU A 165 2.99 1.66 -4.20
N ALA A 166 3.96 2.44 -3.71
CA ALA A 166 4.11 3.84 -4.13
C ALA A 166 4.50 3.96 -5.61
N LEU A 167 5.46 3.14 -6.08
CA LEU A 167 5.82 3.08 -7.50
C LEU A 167 4.65 2.67 -8.38
N GLN A 168 3.83 1.72 -7.91
CA GLN A 168 2.60 1.33 -8.60
C GLN A 168 1.62 2.50 -8.75
N GLY A 169 1.48 3.35 -7.71
CA GLY A 169 0.67 4.56 -7.80
C GLY A 169 1.11 5.51 -8.92
N THR A 170 2.43 5.68 -9.12
CA THR A 170 2.97 6.47 -10.24
C THR A 170 2.64 5.84 -11.59
N SER A 171 2.74 4.52 -11.72
CA SER A 171 2.36 3.81 -12.96
C SER A 171 0.88 4.00 -13.30
N GLU A 172 0.01 4.01 -12.29
CA GLU A 172 -1.43 4.27 -12.48
C GLU A 172 -1.69 5.71 -12.94
N LEU A 173 -1.01 6.70 -12.34
CA LEU A 173 -1.12 8.10 -12.77
C LEU A 173 -0.69 8.29 -14.25
N LEU A 174 0.43 7.69 -14.65
CA LEU A 174 0.90 7.75 -16.03
C LEU A 174 -0.07 7.08 -17.00
N TYR A 175 -0.69 5.97 -16.59
CA TYR A 175 -1.72 5.29 -17.38
C TYR A 175 -2.97 6.14 -17.57
N ILE A 176 -3.44 6.84 -16.52
CA ILE A 176 -4.56 7.78 -16.65
C ILE A 176 -4.20 8.94 -17.59
N GLY A 177 -2.97 9.46 -17.49
CA GLY A 177 -2.47 10.50 -18.39
C GLY A 177 -2.46 10.06 -19.85
N GLU A 178 -2.02 8.82 -20.13
CA GLU A 178 -2.06 8.23 -21.46
C GLU A 178 -3.49 8.12 -22.00
N ILE A 179 -4.44 7.65 -21.19
CA ILE A 179 -5.85 7.59 -21.61
C ILE A 179 -6.38 8.97 -21.97
N ASN A 180 -6.11 10.00 -21.16
CA ASN A 180 -6.59 11.35 -21.44
C ASN A 180 -6.08 11.89 -22.79
N VAL A 181 -4.81 11.63 -23.12
CA VAL A 181 -4.25 11.99 -24.43
C VAL A 181 -4.95 11.23 -25.57
N GLU A 182 -5.24 9.94 -25.38
CA GLU A 182 -5.93 9.15 -26.40
C GLU A 182 -7.43 9.50 -26.52
N ILE A 183 -8.09 9.95 -25.45
CA ILE A 183 -9.45 10.52 -25.50
C ILE A 183 -9.47 11.74 -26.45
N ASP A 184 -8.51 12.66 -26.30
CA ASP A 184 -8.45 13.88 -27.12
C ASP A 184 -8.23 13.54 -28.61
N LYS A 185 -7.32 12.59 -28.89
CA LYS A 185 -7.08 12.09 -30.26
C LYS A 185 -8.31 11.41 -30.83
N LEU A 186 -9.02 10.60 -30.03
CA LEU A 186 -10.24 9.93 -30.46
C LEU A 186 -11.35 10.94 -30.76
N GLU A 187 -11.59 11.95 -29.91
CA GLU A 187 -12.59 12.99 -30.20
C GLU A 187 -12.28 13.69 -31.53
N GLY A 188 -11.02 14.02 -31.79
CA GLY A 188 -10.57 14.58 -33.07
C GLY A 188 -10.84 13.66 -34.28
N ALA A 189 -10.49 12.37 -34.18
CA ALA A 189 -10.74 11.41 -35.25
C ALA A 189 -12.25 11.21 -35.52
N LEU A 190 -13.06 11.12 -34.46
CA LEU A 190 -14.51 10.97 -34.57
C LEU A 190 -15.16 12.19 -35.23
N LEU A 191 -14.68 13.41 -34.94
CA LEU A 191 -15.17 14.63 -35.58
C LEU A 191 -14.85 14.66 -37.09
N GLN A 192 -13.73 14.08 -37.52
CA GLN A 192 -13.39 13.92 -38.93
C GLN A 192 -14.26 12.89 -39.63
N HIS A 193 -14.54 11.75 -38.98
CA HIS A 193 -15.41 10.71 -39.54
C HIS A 193 -16.89 11.11 -39.59
N PHE A 194 -17.34 11.96 -38.66
CA PHE A 194 -18.74 12.35 -38.51
C PHE A 194 -18.93 13.88 -38.46
N PRO A 195 -18.59 14.61 -39.55
CA PRO A 195 -18.70 16.06 -39.58
C PRO A 195 -20.15 16.50 -39.35
N GLY A 196 -20.35 17.47 -38.46
CA GLY A 196 -21.67 18.00 -38.12
C GLY A 196 -22.56 17.08 -37.27
N GLN A 197 -22.05 15.95 -36.76
CA GLN A 197 -22.81 14.99 -35.95
C GLN A 197 -22.28 14.90 -34.50
N PRO A 198 -22.28 15.99 -33.71
CA PRO A 198 -21.68 16.01 -32.37
C PRO A 198 -22.35 15.03 -31.38
N LYS A 199 -23.65 14.74 -31.55
CA LYS A 199 -24.37 13.76 -30.72
C LYS A 199 -23.86 12.33 -30.94
N ARG A 200 -23.49 12.01 -32.19
CA ARG A 200 -22.91 10.70 -32.55
C ARG A 200 -21.49 10.57 -32.01
N VAL A 201 -20.67 11.63 -32.13
CA VAL A 201 -19.34 11.65 -31.49
C VAL A 201 -19.46 11.44 -29.98
N ALA A 202 -20.41 12.14 -29.34
CA ALA A 202 -20.61 12.05 -27.90
C ALA A 202 -21.14 10.70 -27.40
N SER A 203 -21.71 9.84 -28.26
CA SER A 203 -22.15 8.50 -27.86
C SER A 203 -20.97 7.53 -27.71
N PHE A 204 -19.92 7.67 -28.54
CA PHE A 204 -18.70 6.87 -28.39
C PHE A 204 -17.95 7.21 -27.10
N LEU A 205 -18.03 8.46 -26.66
CA LEU A 205 -17.35 8.96 -25.45
C LEU A 205 -18.29 9.04 -24.23
N ALA A 206 -19.46 8.39 -24.27
CA ALA A 206 -20.45 8.52 -23.21
C ALA A 206 -19.93 8.07 -21.84
N ALA A 207 -19.05 7.06 -21.81
CA ALA A 207 -18.48 6.50 -20.59
C ALA A 207 -17.52 7.45 -19.85
N THR A 208 -16.97 8.47 -20.52
CA THR A 208 -16.06 9.45 -19.90
C THR A 208 -16.80 10.56 -19.15
N LYS A 209 -18.14 10.60 -19.26
CA LYS A 209 -18.95 11.62 -18.58
C LYS A 209 -19.03 11.31 -17.09
N PRO A 210 -18.85 12.30 -16.21
CA PRO A 210 -19.09 12.11 -14.78
C PRO A 210 -20.51 11.60 -14.57
N ARG A 211 -20.68 10.49 -13.83
CA ARG A 211 -22.00 10.11 -13.33
C ARG A 211 -22.53 11.27 -12.50
N ARG A 212 -23.59 11.94 -13.00
CA ARG A 212 -24.33 12.88 -12.17
C ARG A 212 -24.85 12.09 -10.97
N LYS A 213 -24.48 12.54 -9.77
CA LYS A 213 -25.06 12.05 -8.53
C LYS A 213 -26.57 12.29 -8.66
N ARG A 214 -27.35 11.22 -8.80
CA ARG A 214 -28.81 11.30 -8.72
C ARG A 214 -29.07 11.71 -7.27
N ASN A 215 -29.57 12.92 -7.03
CA ASN A 215 -30.17 13.22 -5.74
C ASN A 215 -31.40 12.29 -5.66
N ASP A 216 -31.25 11.19 -4.92
CA ASP A 216 -32.38 10.56 -4.25
C ASP A 216 -32.75 11.49 -3.08
N ASP A 217 -33.42 12.58 -3.39
CA ASP A 217 -34.31 13.20 -2.40
C ASP A 217 -35.62 12.45 -2.53
N GLY A 218 -35.84 11.58 -1.53
CA GLY A 218 -36.96 10.69 -1.41
C GLY A 218 -38.29 11.41 -1.31
N ASP A 219 -39.25 10.78 -1.96
CA ASP A 219 -40.68 10.80 -1.69
C ASP A 219 -40.97 10.46 -0.20
N GLU A 220 -41.77 11.28 0.48
CA GLU A 220 -42.75 10.90 1.52
C GLU A 220 -43.45 12.17 2.05
N GLY A 221 -44.73 12.35 1.68
CA GLY A 221 -45.52 13.56 1.96
C GLY A 221 -46.14 13.65 3.36
N PRO A 222 -47.01 14.65 3.61
CA PRO A 222 -48.00 14.57 4.65
C PRO A 222 -49.40 14.38 4.05
N SER A 223 -50.07 13.36 4.56
CA SER A 223 -51.52 13.27 4.65
C SER A 223 -52.13 14.57 5.21
N GLY A 224 -53.17 15.07 4.53
CA GLY A 224 -54.04 16.17 4.99
C GLY A 224 -55.14 16.37 3.95
N SER A 225 -56.28 15.72 4.12
CA SER A 225 -57.50 16.29 4.73
C SER A 225 -58.29 17.19 3.77
N GLU A 226 -59.19 16.57 3.01
CA GLU A 226 -60.46 17.13 2.51
C GLU A 226 -61.43 15.94 2.57
N GLY A 227 -62.66 15.98 3.06
CA GLY A 227 -63.64 17.03 3.28
C GLY A 227 -64.99 16.32 3.14
#